data_AF-A0A9W6X6K7-F1
#
_entry.id   AF-A0A9W6X6K7-F1
#
_cell.length_a   1.000
_cell.length_b   1.000
_cell.length_c   1.000
_cell.angle_alpha   90.00
_cell.angle_beta   90.00
_cell.angle_gamma   90.00
#
_symmetry.space_group_name_H-M   'P 1'
#
loop_
_entity.id
_entity.type
_entity.pdbx_description
1 polymer ?
#
loop_
_entity_poly.entity_id
_entity_poly.type
_entity_poly.pdbx_seq_one_letter_code
_entity_poly.pdbx_strand_id
1 'polypeptide(L)'
;MTWTAVVHPTIMVPLQDSILHLQQRNEIQRERTHNLNKVTALMQQDEQNLLVQAHETREHVTAGRAFRTEVEAQICRAQHLDRELATQIEAEEVKLQWIRGEVDRLHTQNGSADLEVAQINKETDQLVAATAELRVHHERQEVGRDNVAAQRAIKCEMVGMLRQFPRNEVLQARALRALLVMCKKPKLWLQVLRNGLQDALIEVLQQQPRHSIVYLGACHLITLLLATANDLVPMETWRTRDLVDALLAAYKSVNPESATIRDEVCTATAETFRCLKAVPELQDIDTSG
;
A
#
# COMPACT_ATOMS: atom_id res chain seq x y z
N MET A 1 -41.37 -137.95 74.34
CA MET A 1 -40.62 -138.87 75.21
C MET A 1 -39.98 -138.06 76.33
N THR A 2 -40.46 -138.30 77.54
CA THR A 2 -39.97 -137.73 78.80
C THR A 2 -38.62 -138.35 79.15
N TRP A 3 -37.56 -137.55 79.16
CA TRP A 3 -36.34 -137.88 79.89
C TRP A 3 -36.12 -136.82 80.96
N THR A 4 -36.85 -137.00 82.06
CA THR A 4 -36.45 -136.58 83.40
C THR A 4 -35.23 -137.41 83.79
N ALA A 5 -34.06 -137.04 83.27
CA ALA A 5 -32.80 -137.39 83.90
C ALA A 5 -32.60 -136.34 85.01
N VAL A 6 -32.64 -136.79 86.26
CA VAL A 6 -32.23 -136.03 87.43
C VAL A 6 -30.75 -135.69 87.25
N VAL A 7 -30.45 -134.58 86.59
CA VAL A 7 -29.10 -134.07 86.46
C VAL A 7 -28.73 -133.50 87.82
N HIS A 8 -27.70 -134.08 88.45
CA HIS A 8 -27.19 -133.63 89.74
C HIS A 8 -26.85 -132.13 89.70
N PRO A 9 -27.14 -131.35 90.77
CA PRO A 9 -26.84 -129.91 90.83
C PRO A 9 -25.39 -129.60 90.46
N THR A 10 -24.45 -130.48 90.81
CA THR A 10 -23.03 -130.35 90.53
C THR A 10 -22.65 -130.39 89.04
N ILE A 11 -23.49 -131.00 88.18
CA ILE A 11 -23.26 -131.14 86.73
C ILE A 11 -24.06 -130.07 85.93
N MET A 12 -25.15 -129.54 86.49
CA MET A 12 -25.97 -128.49 85.86
C MET A 12 -25.36 -127.09 85.93
N VAL A 13 -24.63 -126.78 87.00
CA VAL A 13 -24.03 -125.45 87.21
C VAL A 13 -23.05 -125.06 86.08
N PRO A 14 -22.09 -125.92 85.66
CA PRO A 14 -21.18 -125.59 84.55
C PRO A 14 -21.89 -125.36 83.21
N LEU A 15 -22.98 -126.06 82.95
CA LEU A 15 -23.78 -125.92 81.72
C LEU A 15 -24.63 -124.64 81.75
N GLN A 16 -25.20 -124.29 82.90
CA GLN A 16 -25.92 -123.02 83.08
C GLN A 16 -24.97 -121.81 82.95
N ASP A 17 -23.78 -121.89 83.54
CA ASP A 17 -22.74 -120.86 83.39
C ASP A 17 -22.29 -120.75 81.93
N SER A 18 -22.12 -121.87 81.23
CA SER A 18 -21.77 -121.88 79.80
C SER A 18 -22.84 -121.24 78.92
N ILE A 19 -24.13 -121.49 79.19
CA ILE A 19 -25.26 -120.88 78.47
C ILE A 19 -25.32 -119.38 78.75
N LEU A 20 -25.13 -118.96 80.02
CA LEU A 20 -25.12 -117.55 80.40
C LEU A 20 -23.96 -116.80 79.72
N HIS A 21 -22.76 -117.38 79.70
CA HIS A 21 -21.61 -116.80 79.01
C HIS A 21 -21.82 -116.70 77.49
N LEU A 22 -22.46 -117.68 76.86
CA LEU A 22 -22.81 -117.62 75.43
C LEU A 22 -23.86 -116.55 75.14
N GLN A 23 -24.87 -116.39 76.00
CA GLN A 23 -25.86 -115.33 75.87
C GLN A 23 -25.22 -113.95 76.01
N GLN A 24 -24.41 -113.73 77.05
CA GLN A 24 -23.64 -112.49 77.23
C GLN A 24 -22.74 -112.19 76.04
N ARG A 25 -22.03 -113.21 75.52
CA ARG A 25 -21.17 -113.05 74.34
C ARG A 25 -21.97 -112.70 73.08
N ASN A 26 -23.14 -113.29 72.88
CA ASN A 26 -24.03 -112.97 71.77
C ASN A 26 -24.63 -111.57 71.88
N GLU A 27 -25.00 -111.13 73.09
CA GLU A 27 -25.47 -109.76 73.36
C GLU A 27 -24.40 -108.75 72.97
N ILE A 28 -23.17 -108.95 73.46
CA ILE A 28 -22.00 -108.12 73.14
C ILE A 28 -21.73 -108.14 71.62
N GLN A 29 -21.88 -109.28 70.97
CA GLN A 29 -21.69 -109.38 69.51
C GLN A 29 -22.79 -108.66 68.73
N ARG A 30 -24.04 -108.69 69.19
CA ARG A 30 -25.16 -107.92 68.61
C ARG A 30 -24.95 -106.42 68.77
N GLU A 31 -24.53 -105.96 69.94
CA GLU A 31 -24.19 -104.56 70.17
C GLU A 31 -23.03 -104.11 69.28
N ARG A 32 -21.97 -104.94 69.17
CA ARG A 32 -20.84 -104.65 68.27
C ARG A 32 -21.27 -104.57 66.81
N THR A 33 -22.08 -105.52 66.33
CA THR A 33 -22.58 -105.50 64.94
C THR A 33 -23.53 -104.34 64.68
N HIS A 34 -24.39 -103.98 65.64
CA HIS A 34 -25.23 -102.79 65.55
C HIS A 34 -24.40 -101.51 65.46
N ASN A 35 -23.38 -101.36 66.31
CA ASN A 35 -22.48 -100.21 66.29
C ASN A 35 -21.66 -100.15 65.00
N LEU A 36 -21.16 -101.28 64.50
CA LEU A 36 -20.47 -101.35 63.21
C LEU A 36 -21.39 -100.93 62.07
N ASN A 37 -22.62 -101.44 61.99
CA ASN A 37 -23.59 -101.05 60.97
C ASN A 37 -23.92 -99.55 61.03
N LYS A 38 -24.06 -98.99 62.24
CA LYS A 38 -24.27 -97.55 62.43
C LYS A 38 -23.08 -96.73 61.93
N VAL A 39 -21.85 -97.14 62.25
CA VAL A 39 -20.64 -96.48 61.75
C VAL A 39 -20.54 -96.59 60.24
N THR A 40 -20.81 -97.77 59.65
CA THR A 40 -20.79 -97.96 58.20
C THR A 40 -21.83 -97.07 57.50
N ALA A 41 -23.05 -96.95 58.03
CA ALA A 41 -24.07 -96.07 57.46
C ALA A 41 -23.67 -94.59 57.53
N LEU A 42 -23.07 -94.15 58.64
CA LEU A 42 -22.54 -92.78 58.76
C LEU A 42 -21.39 -92.54 57.77
N MET A 43 -20.45 -93.48 57.64
CA MET A 43 -19.35 -93.36 56.68
C MET A 43 -19.86 -93.32 55.23
N GLN A 44 -20.89 -94.10 54.88
CA GLN A 44 -21.50 -94.05 53.56
C GLN A 44 -22.20 -92.71 53.28
N GLN A 45 -22.88 -92.16 54.28
CA GLN A 45 -23.50 -90.83 54.16
C GLN A 45 -22.43 -89.74 54.01
N ASP A 46 -21.36 -89.81 54.79
CA ASP A 46 -20.24 -88.86 54.69
C ASP A 46 -19.53 -88.96 53.34
N GLU A 47 -19.33 -90.18 52.82
CA GLU A 47 -18.78 -90.40 51.47
C GLU A 47 -19.66 -89.76 50.39
N GLN A 48 -20.98 -89.95 50.44
CA GLN A 48 -21.91 -89.34 49.50
C GLN A 48 -21.88 -87.80 49.59
N ASN A 49 -21.85 -87.25 50.80
CA ASN A 49 -21.75 -85.81 51.01
C ASN A 49 -20.44 -85.25 50.43
N LEU A 50 -19.31 -85.93 50.63
CA LEU A 50 -18.02 -85.55 50.08
C LEU A 50 -18.00 -85.61 48.55
N LEU A 51 -18.65 -86.60 47.94
CA LEU A 51 -18.75 -86.71 46.48
C LEU A 51 -19.56 -85.55 45.89
N VAL A 52 -20.67 -85.16 46.52
CA VAL A 52 -21.47 -84.00 46.11
C VAL A 52 -20.64 -82.72 46.22
N GLN A 53 -19.99 -82.49 47.38
CA GLN A 53 -19.12 -81.33 47.59
C GLN A 53 -17.96 -81.27 46.58
N ALA A 54 -17.35 -82.42 46.25
CA ALA A 54 -16.29 -82.49 45.26
C ALA A 54 -16.80 -82.14 43.85
N HIS A 55 -18.03 -82.54 43.51
CA HIS A 55 -18.65 -82.18 42.23
C HIS A 55 -18.94 -80.69 42.14
N GLU A 56 -19.59 -80.11 43.16
CA GLU A 56 -19.85 -78.66 43.24
C GLU A 56 -18.56 -77.85 43.17
N THR A 57 -17.53 -78.26 43.93
CA THR A 57 -16.22 -77.61 43.90
C THR A 57 -15.60 -77.68 42.50
N ARG A 58 -15.72 -78.82 41.81
CA ARG A 58 -15.22 -78.96 40.44
C ARG A 58 -15.96 -78.02 39.47
N GLU A 59 -17.27 -77.92 39.57
CA GLU A 59 -18.07 -77.00 38.75
C GLU A 59 -17.65 -75.55 38.99
N HIS A 60 -17.52 -75.12 40.25
CA HIS A 60 -17.04 -73.79 40.62
C HIS A 60 -15.63 -73.53 40.08
N VAL A 61 -14.72 -74.51 40.16
CA VAL A 61 -13.37 -74.38 39.58
C VAL A 61 -13.43 -74.23 38.06
N THR A 62 -14.30 -74.97 37.37
CA THR A 62 -14.46 -74.83 35.91
C THR A 62 -15.05 -73.48 35.51
N ALA A 63 -16.08 -73.00 36.22
CA ALA A 63 -16.66 -71.68 36.02
C ALA A 63 -15.64 -70.57 36.30
N GLY A 64 -14.86 -70.70 37.37
CA GLY A 64 -13.79 -69.75 37.71
C GLY A 64 -12.63 -69.75 36.70
N ARG A 65 -12.36 -70.88 36.03
CA ARG A 65 -11.41 -70.92 34.90
C ARG A 65 -11.98 -70.20 33.67
N ALA A 66 -13.23 -70.49 33.30
CA ALA A 66 -13.89 -69.85 32.17
C ALA A 66 -14.01 -68.32 32.34
N PHE A 67 -14.36 -67.87 33.56
CA PHE A 67 -14.39 -66.45 33.89
C PHE A 67 -13.02 -65.79 33.75
N ARG A 68 -11.95 -66.43 34.27
CA ARG A 68 -10.59 -65.90 34.12
C ARG A 68 -10.17 -65.79 32.66
N THR A 69 -10.45 -66.80 31.84
CA THR A 69 -10.11 -66.74 30.41
C THR A 69 -10.84 -65.62 29.68
N GLU A 70 -12.10 -65.33 30.04
CA GLU A 70 -12.84 -64.22 29.44
C GLU A 70 -12.27 -62.86 29.89
N VAL A 71 -11.95 -62.70 31.17
CA VAL A 71 -11.32 -61.47 31.70
C VAL A 71 -9.96 -61.23 31.05
N GLU A 72 -9.13 -62.27 30.90
CA GLU A 72 -7.84 -62.19 30.20
C GLU A 72 -8.04 -61.77 28.73
N ALA A 73 -9.05 -62.32 28.05
CA ALA A 73 -9.38 -61.92 26.69
C ALA A 73 -9.84 -60.44 26.62
N GLN A 74 -10.63 -59.98 27.58
CA GLN A 74 -11.05 -58.57 27.69
C GLN A 74 -9.87 -57.63 27.92
N ILE A 75 -8.94 -57.99 28.81
CA ILE A 75 -7.72 -57.23 29.07
C ILE A 75 -6.88 -57.14 27.80
N CYS A 76 -6.69 -58.26 27.09
CA CYS A 76 -5.95 -58.27 25.83
C CYS A 76 -6.59 -57.37 24.77
N ARG A 77 -7.93 -57.38 24.63
CA ARG A 77 -8.66 -56.50 23.71
C ARG A 77 -8.50 -55.03 24.08
N ALA A 78 -8.64 -54.68 25.36
CA ALA A 78 -8.46 -53.33 25.85
C ALA A 78 -7.04 -52.81 25.59
N GLN A 79 -6.01 -53.60 25.92
CA GLN A 79 -4.61 -53.24 25.67
C GLN A 79 -4.29 -53.07 24.18
N HIS A 80 -4.92 -53.85 23.31
CA HIS A 80 -4.75 -53.67 21.88
C HIS A 80 -5.33 -52.34 21.40
N LEU A 81 -6.54 -52.02 21.85
CA LEU A 81 -7.22 -50.78 21.53
C LEU A 81 -6.48 -49.56 22.09
N ASP A 82 -5.94 -49.65 23.30
CA ASP A 82 -5.11 -48.58 23.90
C ASP A 82 -3.86 -48.30 23.05
N ARG A 83 -3.20 -49.35 22.53
CA ARG A 83 -2.04 -49.18 21.64
C ARG A 83 -2.44 -48.55 20.31
N GLU A 84 -3.56 -48.96 19.72
CA GLU A 84 -4.06 -48.36 18.48
C GLU A 84 -4.39 -46.88 18.67
N LEU A 85 -5.13 -46.54 19.74
CA LEU A 85 -5.45 -45.16 20.07
C LEU A 85 -4.18 -44.33 20.31
N ALA A 86 -3.18 -44.86 21.01
CA ALA A 86 -1.90 -44.17 21.22
C ALA A 86 -1.22 -43.84 19.88
N THR A 87 -1.14 -44.80 18.94
CA THR A 87 -0.55 -44.54 17.63
C THR A 87 -1.34 -43.52 16.79
N GLN A 88 -2.67 -43.51 16.91
CA GLN A 88 -3.52 -42.52 16.25
C GLN A 88 -3.31 -41.12 16.84
N ILE A 89 -3.23 -41.02 18.17
CA ILE A 89 -2.94 -39.77 18.86
C ILE A 89 -1.59 -39.20 18.42
N GLU A 90 -0.53 -40.03 18.42
CA GLU A 90 0.80 -39.62 17.96
C GLU A 90 0.78 -39.12 16.50
N ALA A 91 0.05 -39.81 15.62
CA ALA A 91 -0.09 -39.39 14.23
C ALA A 91 -0.82 -38.04 14.08
N GLU A 92 -1.87 -37.79 14.86
CA GLU A 92 -2.58 -36.51 14.88
C GLU A 92 -1.75 -35.39 15.53
N GLU A 93 -0.96 -35.69 16.56
CA GLU A 93 -0.04 -34.72 17.17
C GLU A 93 1.01 -34.21 16.17
N VAL A 94 1.56 -35.09 15.33
CA VAL A 94 2.47 -34.68 14.25
C VAL A 94 1.79 -33.74 13.26
N LYS A 95 0.53 -34.01 12.87
CA LYS A 95 -0.24 -33.11 11.99
C LYS A 95 -0.48 -31.75 12.65
N LEU A 96 -0.85 -31.74 13.94
CA LEU A 96 -1.05 -30.50 14.70
C LEU A 96 0.24 -29.68 14.82
N GLN A 97 1.39 -30.33 15.04
CA GLN A 97 2.69 -29.65 15.04
C GLN A 97 3.00 -29.01 13.70
N TRP A 98 2.73 -29.72 12.59
CA TRP A 98 2.89 -29.16 11.24
C TRP A 98 1.98 -27.94 11.02
N ILE A 99 0.69 -28.03 11.38
CA ILE A 99 -0.26 -26.91 11.26
C ILE A 99 0.23 -25.70 12.07
N ARG A 100 0.70 -25.90 13.31
CA ARG A 100 1.21 -24.81 14.15
C ARG A 100 2.42 -24.14 13.52
N GLY A 101 3.39 -24.91 13.02
CA GLY A 101 4.55 -24.37 12.33
C GLY A 101 4.17 -23.58 11.07
N GLU A 102 3.18 -24.04 10.32
CA GLU A 102 2.68 -23.33 9.14
C GLU A 102 1.95 -22.02 9.52
N VAL A 103 1.18 -22.01 10.61
CA VAL A 103 0.57 -20.79 11.16
C VAL A 103 1.63 -19.77 11.57
N ASP A 104 2.69 -20.19 12.27
CA ASP A 104 3.79 -19.30 12.68
C ASP A 104 4.54 -18.72 11.46
N ARG A 105 4.74 -19.55 10.42
CA ARG A 105 5.33 -19.12 9.14
C ARG A 105 4.47 -18.05 8.47
N LEU A 106 3.16 -18.28 8.36
CA LEU A 106 2.21 -17.32 7.79
C LEU A 106 2.12 -16.04 8.61
N HIS A 107 2.14 -16.12 9.94
CA HIS A 107 2.14 -14.95 10.81
C HIS A 107 3.38 -14.08 10.58
N THR A 108 4.55 -14.69 10.43
CA THR A 108 5.80 -13.99 10.10
C THR A 108 5.72 -13.31 8.74
N GLN A 109 5.19 -14.00 7.72
CA GLN A 109 4.98 -13.42 6.39
C GLN A 109 3.99 -12.24 6.41
N ASN A 110 2.92 -12.35 7.19
CA ASN A 110 1.96 -11.27 7.33
C ASN A 110 2.61 -10.04 8.01
N GLY A 111 3.41 -10.27 9.06
CA GLY A 111 4.17 -9.20 9.70
C GLY A 111 5.15 -8.49 8.76
N SER A 112 5.81 -9.22 7.84
CA SER A 112 6.63 -8.59 6.79
C SER A 112 5.80 -7.81 5.77
N ALA A 113 4.63 -8.33 5.37
CA ALA A 113 3.75 -7.63 4.44
C ALA A 113 3.21 -6.32 5.03
N ASP A 114 2.86 -6.32 6.32
CA ASP A 114 2.42 -5.10 7.02
C ASP A 114 3.52 -4.03 7.06
N LEU A 115 4.79 -4.43 7.22
CA LEU A 115 5.93 -3.51 7.15
C LEU A 115 6.13 -2.92 5.75
N GLU A 116 5.99 -3.73 4.70
CA GLU A 116 6.06 -3.26 3.31
C GLU A 116 4.94 -2.27 2.99
N VAL A 117 3.70 -2.56 3.42
CA VAL A 117 2.56 -1.64 3.27
C VAL A 117 2.81 -0.32 4.01
N ALA A 118 3.35 -0.37 5.24
CA ALA A 118 3.70 0.83 5.99
C ALA A 118 4.77 1.69 5.27
N GLN A 119 5.77 1.04 4.65
CA GLN A 119 6.79 1.72 3.87
C GLN A 119 6.22 2.36 2.61
N ILE A 120 5.39 1.64 1.85
CA ILE A 120 4.72 2.17 0.64
C ILE A 120 3.83 3.36 1.00
N ASN A 121 3.08 3.30 2.10
CA ASN A 121 2.25 4.42 2.55
C ASN A 121 3.11 5.66 2.87
N LYS A 122 4.23 5.48 3.56
CA LYS A 122 5.17 6.57 3.85
C LYS A 122 5.75 7.20 2.58
N GLU A 123 6.14 6.39 1.60
CA GLU A 123 6.63 6.86 0.30
C GLU A 123 5.52 7.57 -0.49
N THR A 124 4.29 7.05 -0.43
CA THR A 124 3.11 7.66 -1.07
C THR A 124 2.82 9.05 -0.48
N ASP A 125 2.87 9.19 0.85
CA ASP A 125 2.68 10.49 1.52
C ASP A 125 3.76 11.50 1.11
N GLN A 126 5.02 11.06 0.96
CA GLN A 126 6.11 11.90 0.45
C GLN A 126 5.88 12.35 -0.99
N LEU A 127 5.41 11.44 -1.86
CA LEU A 127 5.08 11.77 -3.25
C LEU A 127 3.88 12.72 -3.34
N VAL A 128 2.86 12.56 -2.50
CA VAL A 128 1.72 13.48 -2.43
C VAL A 128 2.19 14.88 -2.00
N ALA A 129 3.06 14.98 -0.98
CA ALA A 129 3.63 16.25 -0.56
C ALA A 129 4.47 16.91 -1.67
N ALA A 130 5.37 16.16 -2.31
CA ALA A 130 6.17 16.65 -3.43
C ALA A 130 5.30 17.10 -4.62
N THR A 131 4.23 16.37 -4.92
CA THR A 131 3.27 16.75 -5.97
C THR A 131 2.53 18.04 -5.61
N ALA A 132 2.15 18.22 -4.35
CA ALA A 132 1.53 19.46 -3.88
C ALA A 132 2.49 20.65 -4.00
N GLU A 133 3.76 20.50 -3.63
CA GLU A 133 4.78 21.53 -3.80
C GLU A 133 4.99 21.88 -5.28
N LEU A 134 5.09 20.87 -6.16
CA LEU A 134 5.21 21.08 -7.60
C LEU A 134 4.00 21.81 -8.20
N ARG A 135 2.78 21.51 -7.73
CA ARG A 135 1.57 22.24 -8.14
C ARG A 135 1.65 23.72 -7.75
N VAL A 136 2.07 24.02 -6.52
CA VAL A 136 2.27 25.41 -6.06
C VAL A 136 3.33 26.12 -6.90
N HIS A 137 4.43 25.44 -7.26
CA HIS A 137 5.44 26.00 -8.16
C HIS A 137 4.89 26.26 -9.57
N HIS A 138 4.08 25.34 -10.10
CA HIS A 138 3.44 25.50 -11.40
C HIS A 138 2.46 26.68 -11.41
N GLU A 139 1.59 26.81 -10.41
CA GLU A 139 0.64 27.92 -10.30
C GLU A 139 1.38 29.27 -10.25
N ARG A 140 2.47 29.35 -9.47
CA ARG A 140 3.32 30.56 -9.43
C ARG A 140 3.94 30.86 -10.79
N GLN A 141 4.35 29.83 -11.55
CA GLN A 141 4.91 30.00 -12.87
C GLN A 141 3.86 30.50 -13.87
N GLU A 142 2.63 30.00 -13.82
CA GLU A 142 1.53 30.48 -14.68
C GLU A 142 1.22 31.94 -14.41
N VAL A 143 1.03 32.33 -13.15
CA VAL A 143 0.85 33.73 -12.75
C VAL A 143 2.02 34.59 -13.22
N GLY A 144 3.25 34.07 -13.15
CA GLY A 144 4.43 34.73 -13.69
C GLY A 144 4.37 34.96 -15.21
N ARG A 145 3.96 33.94 -15.98
CA ARG A 145 3.79 34.04 -17.44
C ARG A 145 2.70 35.02 -17.81
N ASP A 146 1.57 34.98 -17.12
CA ASP A 146 0.43 35.88 -17.33
C ASP A 146 0.81 37.33 -17.04
N ASN A 147 1.57 37.58 -15.97
CA ASN A 147 2.11 38.91 -15.68
C ASN A 147 3.08 39.39 -16.77
N VAL A 148 3.92 38.52 -17.33
CA VAL A 148 4.80 38.87 -18.45
C VAL A 148 3.98 39.16 -19.71
N ALA A 149 2.93 38.38 -19.98
CA ALA A 149 2.01 38.59 -21.11
C ALA A 149 1.23 39.90 -20.97
N ALA A 150 0.71 40.21 -19.78
CA ALA A 150 0.01 41.47 -19.46
C ALA A 150 0.95 42.68 -19.58
N GLN A 151 2.18 42.57 -19.06
CA GLN A 151 3.20 43.61 -19.28
C GLN A 151 3.55 43.77 -20.76
N ARG A 152 3.53 42.68 -21.54
CA ARG A 152 3.75 42.73 -22.99
C ARG A 152 2.59 43.49 -23.65
N ALA A 153 1.34 43.17 -23.33
CA ALA A 153 0.17 43.86 -23.85
C ALA A 153 0.23 45.37 -23.61
N ILE A 154 0.48 45.82 -22.38
CA ILE A 154 0.57 47.26 -22.04
C ILE A 154 1.70 47.96 -22.82
N LYS A 155 2.84 47.30 -23.03
CA LYS A 155 3.98 47.87 -23.77
C LYS A 155 3.73 47.92 -25.28
N CYS A 156 2.91 47.01 -25.82
CA CYS A 156 2.51 46.98 -27.23
C CYS A 156 1.33 47.91 -27.52
N GLU A 157 0.44 48.11 -26.55
CA GLU A 157 -0.67 49.08 -26.62
C GLU A 157 -0.19 50.52 -26.78
N MET A 158 1.02 50.87 -26.34
CA MET A 158 1.59 52.20 -26.60
C MET A 158 1.84 52.44 -28.11
N VAL A 159 2.18 51.39 -28.87
CA VAL A 159 2.27 51.46 -30.35
C VAL A 159 0.86 51.51 -30.96
N GLY A 160 -0.09 50.77 -30.38
CA GLY A 160 -1.51 50.85 -30.73
C GLY A 160 -2.12 52.24 -30.51
N MET A 161 -1.78 52.92 -29.42
CA MET A 161 -2.24 54.28 -29.13
C MET A 161 -1.73 55.31 -30.14
N LEU A 162 -0.51 55.15 -30.67
CA LEU A 162 -0.01 55.98 -31.76
C LEU A 162 -0.87 55.84 -33.03
N ARG A 163 -1.33 54.62 -33.33
CA ARG A 163 -2.15 54.35 -34.52
C ARG A 163 -3.63 54.71 -34.35
N GLN A 164 -4.20 54.48 -33.17
CA GLN A 164 -5.64 54.66 -32.92
C GLN A 164 -6.04 56.11 -32.69
N PHE A 165 -5.12 56.95 -32.17
CA PHE A 165 -5.41 58.35 -31.84
C PHE A 165 -4.48 59.33 -32.59
N PRO A 166 -4.44 59.31 -33.92
CA PRO A 166 -3.47 60.10 -34.69
C PRO A 166 -3.70 61.61 -34.61
N ARG A 167 -4.91 62.05 -34.24
CA ARG A 167 -5.28 63.47 -34.15
C ARG A 167 -5.11 64.06 -32.75
N ASN A 168 -4.70 63.28 -31.75
CA ASN A 168 -4.56 63.74 -30.38
C ASN A 168 -3.09 63.98 -30.01
N GLU A 169 -2.63 65.21 -30.18
CA GLU A 169 -1.23 65.62 -29.99
C GLU A 169 -0.69 65.32 -28.59
N VAL A 170 -1.52 65.51 -27.55
CA VAL A 170 -1.11 65.28 -26.15
C VAL A 170 -0.89 63.79 -25.89
N LEU A 171 -1.76 62.94 -26.42
CA LEU A 171 -1.62 61.49 -26.33
C LEU A 171 -0.44 60.98 -27.18
N GLN A 172 -0.26 61.51 -28.39
CA GLN A 172 0.88 61.19 -29.26
C GLN A 172 2.21 61.55 -28.59
N ALA A 173 2.34 62.78 -28.07
CA ALA A 173 3.54 63.23 -27.37
C ALA A 173 3.83 62.45 -26.08
N ARG A 174 2.79 61.96 -25.39
CA ARG A 174 2.93 61.13 -24.18
C ARG A 174 3.33 59.69 -24.52
N ALA A 175 2.72 59.12 -25.56
CA ALA A 175 3.06 57.78 -26.07
C ALA A 175 4.49 57.73 -26.61
N LEU A 176 4.92 58.72 -27.40
CA LEU A 176 6.29 58.82 -27.90
C LEU A 176 7.32 58.97 -26.77
N ARG A 177 7.02 59.77 -25.74
CA ARG A 177 7.90 59.88 -24.56
C ARG A 177 7.98 58.58 -23.77
N ALA A 178 6.87 57.87 -23.59
CA ALA A 178 6.87 56.56 -22.93
C ALA A 178 7.67 55.53 -23.73
N LEU A 179 7.49 55.50 -25.06
CA LEU A 179 8.26 54.65 -25.97
C LEU A 179 9.75 54.96 -25.94
N LEU A 180 10.14 56.23 -25.85
CA LEU A 180 11.54 56.65 -25.71
C LEU A 180 12.17 56.10 -24.44
N VAL A 181 11.47 56.17 -23.30
CA VAL A 181 11.95 55.59 -22.03
C VAL A 181 12.05 54.07 -22.11
N MET A 182 11.10 53.40 -22.78
CA MET A 182 11.10 51.94 -22.96
C MET A 182 12.22 51.47 -23.89
N CYS A 183 12.48 52.17 -24.99
CA CYS A 183 13.50 51.81 -25.97
C CYS A 183 14.94 52.00 -25.47
N LYS A 184 15.15 52.69 -24.34
CA LYS A 184 16.45 52.71 -23.63
C LYS A 184 16.83 51.34 -23.03
N LYS A 185 15.88 50.40 -22.89
CA LYS A 185 16.14 49.04 -22.41
C LYS A 185 16.29 48.08 -23.61
N PRO A 186 17.47 47.47 -23.85
CA PRO A 186 17.74 46.67 -25.06
C PRO A 186 16.77 45.50 -25.29
N LYS A 187 16.27 44.86 -24.22
CA LYS A 187 15.31 43.75 -24.33
C LYS A 187 13.93 44.16 -24.82
N LEU A 188 13.53 45.42 -24.59
CA LEU A 188 12.23 45.97 -25.00
C LEU A 188 12.29 46.58 -26.40
N TRP A 189 13.47 47.01 -26.83
CA TRP A 189 13.75 47.57 -28.16
C TRP A 189 13.34 46.62 -29.29
N LEU A 190 13.86 45.39 -29.28
CA LEU A 190 13.54 44.34 -30.27
C LEU A 190 12.04 43.99 -30.32
N GLN A 191 11.39 44.05 -29.16
CA GLN A 191 9.97 43.69 -29.03
C GLN A 191 9.06 44.77 -29.60
N VAL A 192 9.37 46.05 -29.36
CA VAL A 192 8.59 47.17 -29.85
C VAL A 192 8.78 47.36 -31.36
N LEU A 193 9.99 47.09 -31.88
CA LEU A 193 10.26 47.04 -33.32
C LEU A 193 9.42 45.97 -34.03
N ARG A 194 9.39 44.73 -33.52
CA ARG A 194 8.56 43.63 -34.07
C ARG A 194 7.06 43.93 -34.14
N ASN A 195 6.57 44.87 -33.33
CA ASN A 195 5.16 45.26 -33.32
C ASN A 195 4.85 46.43 -34.27
N GLY A 196 5.76 46.78 -35.17
CA GLY A 196 5.54 47.79 -36.20
C GLY A 196 5.70 49.23 -35.70
N LEU A 197 6.56 49.47 -34.69
CA LEU A 197 6.88 50.83 -34.26
C LEU A 197 7.44 51.68 -35.41
N GLN A 198 8.22 51.09 -36.32
CA GLN A 198 8.77 51.79 -37.48
C GLN A 198 7.66 52.36 -38.37
N ASP A 199 6.68 51.54 -38.74
CA ASP A 199 5.51 51.96 -39.52
C ASP A 199 4.68 53.00 -38.76
N ALA A 200 4.47 52.80 -37.45
CA ALA A 200 3.74 53.75 -36.63
C ALA A 200 4.43 55.13 -36.56
N LEU A 201 5.77 55.19 -36.57
CA LEU A 201 6.51 56.45 -36.61
C LEU A 201 6.37 57.16 -37.96
N ILE A 202 6.40 56.41 -39.06
CA ILE A 202 6.16 56.96 -40.40
C ILE A 202 4.73 57.53 -40.47
N GLU A 203 3.74 56.78 -39.99
CA GLU A 203 2.35 57.22 -39.92
C GLU A 203 2.17 58.49 -39.07
N VAL A 204 2.82 58.56 -37.90
CA VAL A 204 2.77 59.75 -37.03
C VAL A 204 3.41 60.97 -37.70
N LEU A 205 4.56 60.80 -38.36
CA LEU A 205 5.23 61.88 -39.09
C LEU A 205 4.40 62.38 -40.29
N GLN A 206 3.69 61.48 -40.98
CA GLN A 206 2.80 61.83 -42.08
C GLN A 206 1.51 62.54 -41.61
N GLN A 207 0.95 62.13 -40.47
CA GLN A 207 -0.35 62.63 -40.01
C GLN A 207 -0.27 63.90 -39.17
N GLN A 208 0.82 64.14 -38.44
CA GLN A 208 1.00 65.35 -37.60
C GLN A 208 2.31 66.11 -37.90
N PRO A 209 2.51 66.58 -39.14
CA PRO A 209 3.80 67.13 -39.55
C PRO A 209 4.04 68.57 -39.02
N ARG A 210 3.02 69.23 -38.45
CA ARG A 210 3.08 70.64 -37.99
C ARG A 210 3.51 70.83 -36.53
N HIS A 211 3.41 69.80 -35.68
CA HIS A 211 3.66 69.92 -34.24
C HIS A 211 5.10 69.58 -33.87
N SER A 212 5.82 70.58 -33.38
CA SER A 212 7.25 70.50 -33.03
C SER A 212 7.54 69.42 -31.97
N ILE A 213 6.68 69.27 -30.95
CA ILE A 213 6.88 68.31 -29.84
C ILE A 213 6.75 66.85 -30.30
N VAL A 214 5.77 66.57 -31.16
CA VAL A 214 5.54 65.23 -31.72
C VAL A 214 6.66 64.89 -32.70
N TYR A 215 7.05 65.84 -33.54
CA TYR A 215 8.18 65.72 -34.47
C TYR A 215 9.50 65.44 -33.74
N LEU A 216 9.84 66.23 -32.71
CA LEU A 216 11.02 66.01 -31.87
C LEU A 216 10.99 64.65 -31.17
N GLY A 217 9.83 64.23 -30.66
CA GLY A 217 9.64 62.91 -30.06
C GLY A 217 9.94 61.78 -31.04
N ALA A 218 9.48 61.90 -32.28
CA ALA A 218 9.76 60.94 -33.33
C ALA A 218 11.25 60.93 -33.72
N CYS A 219 11.88 62.09 -33.94
CA CYS A 219 13.31 62.20 -34.27
C CYS A 219 14.22 61.60 -33.19
N HIS A 220 13.95 61.89 -31.91
CA HIS A 220 14.72 61.32 -30.81
C HIS A 220 14.54 59.80 -30.70
N LEU A 221 13.33 59.29 -30.96
CA LEU A 221 13.07 57.85 -30.96
C LEU A 221 13.81 57.17 -32.13
N ILE A 222 13.75 57.73 -33.34
CA ILE A 222 14.43 57.21 -34.54
C ILE A 222 15.95 57.19 -34.32
N THR A 223 16.51 58.28 -33.79
CA THR A 223 17.95 58.39 -33.48
C THR A 223 18.37 57.32 -32.46
N LEU A 224 17.59 57.12 -31.40
CA LEU A 224 17.84 56.09 -30.40
C LEU A 224 17.77 54.68 -31.01
N LEU A 225 16.79 54.41 -31.87
CA LEU A 225 16.64 53.13 -32.56
C LEU A 225 17.83 52.83 -33.49
N LEU A 226 18.32 53.83 -34.23
CA LEU A 226 19.50 53.71 -35.11
C LEU A 226 20.79 53.49 -34.34
N ALA A 227 21.00 54.24 -33.25
CA ALA A 227 22.21 54.14 -32.44
C ALA A 227 22.37 52.77 -31.77
N THR A 228 21.26 52.09 -31.48
CA THR A 228 21.22 50.78 -30.80
C THR A 228 21.15 49.60 -31.78
N ALA A 229 20.95 49.86 -33.08
CA ALA A 229 20.86 48.84 -34.12
C ALA A 229 22.19 48.12 -34.39
N ASN A 230 23.33 48.77 -34.14
CA ASN A 230 24.66 48.22 -34.47
C ASN A 230 25.08 47.02 -33.62
N ASP A 231 24.44 46.77 -32.47
CA ASP A 231 24.90 45.76 -31.50
C ASP A 231 24.08 44.45 -31.50
N LEU A 232 22.89 44.39 -32.12
CA LEU A 232 21.95 43.28 -31.90
C LEU A 232 21.06 42.97 -33.13
N VAL A 233 21.44 41.92 -33.88
CA VAL A 233 20.63 41.14 -34.84
C VAL A 233 20.24 41.90 -36.14
N PRO A 234 20.27 41.25 -37.33
CA PRO A 234 19.87 41.89 -38.57
C PRO A 234 18.41 42.34 -38.48
N MET A 235 18.20 43.67 -38.53
CA MET A 235 16.87 44.25 -38.63
C MET A 235 16.25 43.84 -39.96
N GLU A 236 15.03 43.31 -39.92
CA GLU A 236 14.19 43.24 -41.12
C GLU A 236 14.02 44.67 -41.65
N THR A 237 14.28 44.80 -42.95
CA THR A 237 14.45 46.01 -43.76
C THR A 237 13.59 47.19 -43.30
N TRP A 238 14.23 48.22 -42.74
CA TRP A 238 13.59 49.50 -42.47
C TRP A 238 13.30 50.19 -43.81
N ARG A 239 12.07 50.70 -44.01
CA ARG A 239 11.70 51.47 -45.20
C ARG A 239 12.33 52.86 -45.17
N THR A 240 13.62 52.92 -45.48
CA THR A 240 14.44 54.12 -45.30
C THR A 240 13.98 55.26 -46.20
N ARG A 241 13.56 54.94 -47.43
CA ARG A 241 12.98 55.92 -48.37
C ARG A 241 11.72 56.57 -47.81
N ASP A 242 10.75 55.77 -47.37
CA ASP A 242 9.48 56.25 -46.79
C ASP A 242 9.71 57.12 -45.54
N LEU A 243 10.67 56.74 -44.71
CA LEU A 243 11.03 57.48 -43.51
C LEU A 243 11.70 58.83 -43.84
N VAL A 244 12.63 58.85 -44.78
CA VAL A 244 13.32 60.07 -45.23
C VAL A 244 12.34 61.03 -45.87
N ASP A 245 11.44 60.53 -46.70
CA ASP A 245 10.39 61.33 -47.35
C ASP A 245 9.42 61.91 -46.31
N ALA A 246 8.98 61.10 -45.34
CA ALA A 246 8.13 61.56 -44.24
C ALA A 246 8.83 62.61 -43.35
N LEU A 247 10.11 62.41 -43.02
CA LEU A 247 10.90 63.38 -42.24
C LEU A 247 11.10 64.71 -42.98
N LEU A 248 11.42 64.66 -44.27
CA LEU A 248 11.60 65.87 -45.09
C LEU A 248 10.29 66.63 -45.29
N ALA A 249 9.19 65.91 -45.52
CA ALA A 249 7.85 66.51 -45.63
C ALA A 249 7.43 67.14 -44.30
N ALA A 250 7.65 66.42 -43.18
CA ALA A 250 7.33 66.93 -41.85
C ALA A 250 8.13 68.17 -41.50
N TYR A 251 9.47 68.11 -41.63
CA TYR A 251 10.37 69.23 -41.36
C TYR A 251 9.99 70.53 -42.09
N LYS A 252 9.59 70.43 -43.37
CA LYS A 252 9.15 71.59 -44.18
C LYS A 252 7.86 72.24 -43.68
N SER A 253 7.07 71.52 -42.89
CA SER A 253 5.76 71.96 -42.41
C SER A 253 5.67 72.18 -40.90
N VAL A 254 6.71 71.80 -40.14
CA VAL A 254 6.81 72.07 -38.70
C VAL A 254 6.75 73.58 -38.48
N ASN A 255 5.84 74.02 -37.61
CA ASN A 255 5.76 75.42 -37.19
C ASN A 255 6.37 75.57 -35.79
N PRO A 256 7.65 75.96 -35.66
CA PRO A 256 8.27 76.09 -34.35
C PRO A 256 7.69 77.30 -33.60
N GLU A 257 7.12 77.04 -32.42
CA GLU A 257 6.50 78.06 -31.57
C GLU A 257 7.52 79.07 -31.01
N SER A 258 8.81 78.73 -31.00
CA SER A 258 9.90 79.59 -30.51
C SER A 258 11.21 79.37 -31.27
N ALA A 259 12.13 80.33 -31.16
CA ALA A 259 13.48 80.21 -31.73
C ALA A 259 14.28 79.04 -31.13
N THR A 260 14.09 78.74 -29.84
CA THR A 260 14.75 77.61 -29.17
C THR A 260 14.25 76.26 -29.67
N ILE A 261 12.93 76.13 -29.86
CA ILE A 261 12.32 74.91 -30.41
C ILE A 261 12.74 74.71 -31.86
N ARG A 262 12.91 75.80 -32.63
CA ARG A 262 13.43 75.72 -34.00
C ARG A 262 14.86 75.18 -34.02
N ASP A 263 15.74 75.63 -33.13
CA ASP A 263 17.12 75.15 -33.06
C ASP A 263 17.17 73.67 -32.62
N GLU A 264 16.30 73.26 -31.69
CA GLU A 264 16.14 71.85 -31.30
C GLU A 264 15.63 70.98 -32.46
N VAL A 265 14.66 71.46 -33.23
CA VAL A 265 14.15 70.75 -34.43
C VAL A 265 15.25 70.60 -35.47
N CYS A 266 16.02 71.65 -35.75
CA CYS A 266 17.13 71.61 -36.70
C CYS A 266 18.22 70.63 -36.26
N THR A 267 18.62 70.68 -34.98
CA THR A 267 19.67 69.82 -34.42
C THR A 267 19.23 68.35 -34.36
N ALA A 268 18.04 68.05 -33.87
CA ALA A 268 17.50 66.69 -33.82
C ALA A 268 17.31 66.09 -35.22
N THR A 269 16.89 66.90 -36.20
CA THR A 269 16.76 66.47 -37.59
C THR A 269 18.12 66.14 -38.20
N ALA A 270 19.11 67.03 -38.03
CA ALA A 270 20.46 66.81 -38.52
C ALA A 270 21.11 65.56 -37.90
N GLU A 271 20.89 65.35 -36.60
CA GLU A 271 21.36 64.17 -35.87
C GLU A 271 20.71 62.88 -36.39
N THR A 272 19.38 62.90 -36.62
CA THR A 272 18.65 61.77 -37.19
C THR A 272 19.20 61.39 -38.57
N PHE A 273 19.42 62.37 -39.46
CA PHE A 273 20.02 62.14 -40.78
C PHE A 273 21.46 61.64 -40.70
N ARG A 274 22.25 62.15 -39.74
CA ARG A 274 23.63 61.69 -39.50
C ARG A 274 23.64 60.21 -39.08
N CYS A 275 22.73 59.82 -38.19
CA CYS A 275 22.57 58.43 -37.76
C CYS A 275 22.07 57.52 -38.89
N LEU A 276 21.12 57.97 -39.72
CA LEU A 276 20.66 57.22 -40.89
C LEU A 276 21.79 56.97 -41.90
N LYS A 277 22.67 57.95 -42.11
CA LYS A 277 23.82 57.83 -43.02
C LYS A 277 24.89 56.85 -42.49
N ALA A 278 24.95 56.62 -41.19
CA ALA A 278 25.96 55.79 -40.54
C ALA A 278 25.62 54.29 -40.51
N VAL A 279 24.39 53.90 -40.87
CA VAL A 279 23.94 52.49 -40.87
C VAL A 279 23.70 52.02 -42.32
N PRO A 280 24.72 51.44 -42.99
CA PRO A 280 24.67 51.12 -44.42
C PRO A 280 23.79 49.91 -44.78
N GLU A 281 23.38 49.08 -43.81
CA GLU A 281 22.54 47.88 -44.05
C GLU A 281 21.04 48.19 -44.20
N LEU A 282 20.65 49.47 -44.12
CA LEU A 282 19.26 49.92 -44.28
C LEU A 282 18.89 50.27 -45.73
N GLN A 283 19.67 49.79 -46.70
CA GLN A 283 19.34 49.93 -48.11
C GLN A 283 18.07 49.13 -48.41
N ASP A 284 16.98 49.85 -48.69
CA ASP A 284 15.82 49.32 -49.40
C ASP A 284 16.36 48.55 -50.62
N ILE A 285 16.26 47.23 -50.62
CA ILE A 285 16.57 46.43 -51.81
C ILE A 285 15.45 46.70 -52.81
N ASP A 286 15.59 47.79 -53.56
CA ASP A 286 15.13 47.88 -54.94
C ASP A 286 16.38 47.70 -55.82
N THR A 287 16.99 46.52 -55.81
CA THR A 287 17.68 46.07 -57.02
C THR A 287 16.61 45.65 -58.01
N SER A 288 16.08 46.67 -58.69
CA SER A 288 15.35 46.63 -59.95
C SER A 288 15.57 45.35 -60.75
N GLY A 289 14.45 44.68 -61.02
CA GLY A 289 14.18 43.72 -62.08
C GLY A 289 12.70 43.83 -62.43
#